data_AF-A0AAP8NBN0-F1
#
_entry.id   AF-A0AAP8NBN0-F1
#
_cell.length_a   1.000
_cell.length_b   1.000
_cell.length_c   1.000
_cell.angle_alpha   90.00
_cell.angle_beta   90.00
_cell.angle_gamma   90.00
#
_symmetry.space_group_name_H-M   'P 1'
#
loop_
_entity.id
_entity.type
_entity.pdbx_description
1 polymer ?
#
loop_
_entity_poly.entity_id
_entity_poly.type
_entity_poly.pdbx_seq_one_letter_code
_entity_poly.pdbx_strand_id
1 'polypeptide(L)' 'MKKEESKGPLSAADRQRIYKERQREAGFRQTTVWIHGETEEEGRQAARDGKPLKPMESKDPLSWAAGWISEKAKQ' A
#
# COMPACT_ATOMS: atom_id res chain seq x y z
N MET A 1 -30.26 13.19 33.50
CA MET A 1 -29.24 12.21 33.04
C MET A 1 -29.61 11.78 31.63
N LYS A 2 -28.92 12.28 30.59
CA LYS A 2 -29.09 11.73 29.24
C LYS A 2 -28.49 10.32 29.25
N LYS A 3 -29.29 9.31 28.95
CA LYS A 3 -28.79 7.94 28.74
C LYS A 3 -27.80 8.02 27.58
N GLU A 4 -26.53 7.74 27.87
CA GLU A 4 -25.56 7.45 26.82
C GLU A 4 -26.03 6.16 26.14
N GLU A 5 -26.59 6.29 24.94
CA GLU A 5 -26.79 5.14 24.06
C GLU A 5 -25.43 4.48 23.86
N SER A 6 -25.29 3.24 24.33
CA SER A 6 -24.13 2.42 24.04
C SER A 6 -24.08 2.19 22.53
N LYS A 7 -23.33 3.04 21.82
CA LYS A 7 -23.08 2.86 20.39
C LYS A 7 -22.49 1.47 20.22
N GLY A 8 -23.20 0.63 19.48
CA GLY A 8 -22.72 -0.70 19.11
C GLY A 8 -21.34 -0.66 18.44
N PRO A 9 -20.75 -1.83 18.13
CA PRO A 9 -19.43 -1.88 17.53
C PRO A 9 -19.35 -0.99 16.28
N LEU A 10 -18.20 -0.32 16.11
CA LEU A 10 -17.94 0.57 14.98
C LEU A 10 -18.24 -0.11 13.64
N SER A 11 -18.85 0.64 12.72
CA SER A 11 -19.07 0.16 11.36
C SER A 11 -17.73 -0.01 10.61
N ALA A 12 -17.76 -0.75 9.50
CA ALA A 12 -16.59 -0.85 8.62
C ALA A 12 -16.14 0.52 8.07
N ALA A 13 -17.11 1.40 7.76
CA ALA A 13 -16.84 2.76 7.30
C ALA A 13 -16.16 3.60 8.38
N ASP A 14 -16.62 3.51 9.63
CA ASP A 14 -16.01 4.22 10.76
C ASP A 14 -14.56 3.78 10.99
N ARG A 15 -14.31 2.46 10.94
CA ARG A 15 -12.95 1.92 11.08
C ARG A 15 -12.03 2.40 9.97
N GLN A 16 -12.51 2.42 8.72
CA GLN A 16 -11.72 2.91 7.60
C GLN A 16 -11.41 4.40 7.71
N ARG A 17 -12.37 5.21 8.19
CA ARG A 17 -12.18 6.64 8.44
C ARG A 17 -11.10 6.88 9.49
N ILE A 18 -11.21 6.23 10.65
CA ILE A 18 -10.24 6.35 11.76
C ILE A 18 -8.84 5.92 11.30
N TYR A 19 -8.73 4.85 10.52
CA TYR A 19 -7.45 4.43 9.96
C TYR A 19 -6.83 5.51 9.06
N LYS A 20 -7.61 6.08 8.13
CA LYS A 20 -7.14 7.15 7.24
C LYS A 20 -6.71 8.40 8.00
N GLU A 21 -7.41 8.76 9.08
CA GLU A 21 -7.04 9.89 9.94
C GLU A 21 -5.65 9.65 10.57
N ARG A 22 -5.43 8.48 11.17
CA ARG A 22 -4.11 8.11 11.74
C ARG A 22 -2.98 8.13 10.71
N GLN A 23 -3.24 7.65 9.49
CA GLN A 23 -2.24 7.68 8.42
C GLN A 23 -1.87 9.12 8.02
N ARG A 24 -2.85 10.04 7.95
CA ARG A 24 -2.59 11.45 7.67
C ARG A 24 -1.82 12.14 8.80
N GLU A 25 -2.16 11.86 10.06
CA GLU A 25 -1.44 12.36 11.23
C GLU A 25 0.03 11.89 11.23
N ALA A 26 0.28 10.67 10.75
CA ALA A 26 1.63 10.13 10.56
C ALA A 26 2.34 10.68 9.29
N GLY A 27 1.74 11.63 8.58
CA GLY A 27 2.33 12.30 7.40
C GLY A 27 2.14 11.56 6.07
N PHE A 28 1.36 10.48 6.03
CA PHE A 28 1.07 9.78 4.79
C PHE A 28 -0.02 10.47 3.98
N ARG A 29 0.15 10.49 2.65
CA ARG A 29 -0.89 10.87 1.69
C ARG A 29 -1.35 9.63 0.93
N GLN A 30 -2.67 9.41 0.89
CA GLN A 30 -3.25 8.37 0.04
C GLN A 30 -3.23 8.82 -1.43
N THR A 31 -2.58 8.04 -2.28
CA THR A 31 -2.58 8.20 -3.73
C THR A 31 -2.99 6.86 -4.34
N THR A 32 -4.00 6.87 -5.21
CA THR A 32 -4.46 5.67 -5.91
C THR A 32 -3.80 5.62 -7.29
N VAL A 33 -3.20 4.49 -7.63
CA VAL A 33 -2.56 4.23 -8.92
C VAL A 33 -2.99 2.87 -9.46
N TRP A 34 -2.90 2.70 -10.78
CA TRP A 34 -3.03 1.40 -11.43
C TRP A 34 -1.65 0.75 -11.55
N ILE A 35 -1.57 -0.57 -11.34
CA ILE A 35 -0.34 -1.37 -11.43
C ILE A 35 -0.45 -2.33 -12.61
N HIS A 36 0.55 -2.33 -13.48
CA HIS A 36 0.69 -3.31 -14.56
C HIS A 36 1.22 -4.63 -13.98
N GLY A 37 0.35 -5.64 -13.88
CA GLY A 37 0.64 -6.87 -13.12
C GLY A 37 1.85 -7.68 -13.61
N GLU A 38 2.10 -7.74 -14.93
CA GLU A 38 3.27 -8.43 -15.49
C GLU A 38 4.57 -7.73 -15.06
N THR A 39 4.60 -6.40 -15.18
CA THR A 39 5.77 -5.59 -14.82
C THR A 39 6.02 -5.59 -13.31
N GLU A 40 4.95 -5.70 -12.51
CA GLU A 40 5.07 -5.92 -11.07
C GLU A 40 5.72 -7.28 -10.73
N GLU A 41 5.37 -8.36 -11.44
CA GLU A 41 6.02 -9.67 -11.25
C GLU A 41 7.49 -9.64 -11.68
N GLU A 42 7.83 -8.96 -12.77
CA GLU A 42 9.23 -8.75 -13.17
C GLU A 42 10.05 -8.10 -12.05
N GLY A 43 9.47 -7.08 -11.40
CA GLY A 43 10.07 -6.42 -10.24
C GLY A 43 10.26 -7.36 -9.05
N ARG A 44 9.24 -8.18 -8.73
CA ARG A 44 9.34 -9.22 -7.69
C ARG A 44 10.46 -10.21 -8.00
N GLN A 45 10.52 -10.73 -9.22
CA GLN A 45 11.53 -11.69 -9.61
C GLN A 45 12.94 -11.09 -9.54
N ALA A 46 13.13 -9.84 -9.96
CA ALA A 46 14.40 -9.15 -9.84
C ALA A 46 14.86 -8.99 -8.37
N ALA A 47 13.94 -8.73 -7.44
CA ALA A 47 14.25 -8.68 -6.01
C ALA A 47 14.67 -10.06 -5.45
N ARG A 48 14.02 -11.15 -5.88
CA ARG A 48 14.40 -12.53 -5.53
C ARG A 48 15.78 -12.88 -6.07
N ASP A 49 16.09 -12.44 -7.29
CA ASP A 49 17.39 -12.63 -7.94
C ASP A 49 18.51 -11.77 -7.32
N GLY A 50 18.20 -10.91 -6.35
CA GLY A 50 19.17 -10.02 -5.71
C GLY A 50 19.61 -8.84 -6.58
N LYS A 51 18.89 -8.54 -7.66
CA LYS A 51 19.19 -7.40 -8.54
C LYS A 51 18.86 -6.08 -7.85
N PRO A 52 19.63 -4.99 -8.12
CA PRO A 52 19.34 -3.67 -7.57
C PRO A 52 18.00 -3.12 -8.10
N LEU A 53 17.40 -2.21 -7.35
CA LEU A 53 16.18 -1.49 -7.74
C LEU A 53 16.48 -0.56 -8.94
N LYS A 54 16.19 -1.01 -10.16
CA LYS A 54 16.40 -0.27 -11.42
C LYS A 54 15.14 -0.26 -12.30
N PRO A 55 14.08 0.46 -11.90
CA PRO A 55 12.78 0.41 -12.57
C PRO A 55 12.73 1.16 -13.92
N MET A 56 13.66 2.09 -14.17
CA MET A 56 13.55 3.03 -15.29
C MET A 56 13.66 2.40 -16.69
N GLU A 57 14.14 1.15 -16.77
CA GLU A 57 14.25 0.39 -18.03
C GLU A 57 13.01 -0.47 -18.31
N SER A 58 12.05 -0.54 -17.39
CA SER A 58 10.85 -1.34 -17.56
C SER A 58 9.76 -0.60 -18.32
N LYS A 59 8.78 -1.36 -18.82
CA LYS A 59 7.58 -0.85 -19.49
C LYS A 59 6.76 0.10 -18.60
N ASP A 60 6.70 -0.19 -17.30
CA ASP A 60 6.02 0.62 -16.29
C ASP A 60 6.90 0.69 -15.03
N PRO A 61 7.73 1.74 -14.89
CA PRO A 61 8.68 1.84 -13.80
C PRO A 61 8.05 1.81 -12.41
N LEU A 62 6.85 2.40 -12.24
CA LEU A 62 6.18 2.44 -10.95
C LEU A 62 5.71 1.03 -10.54
N SER A 63 5.12 0.30 -11.49
CA SER A 63 4.66 -1.08 -11.28
C SER A 63 5.83 -2.01 -10.96
N TRP A 64 6.95 -1.87 -11.68
CA TRP A 64 8.16 -2.64 -11.43
C TRP A 64 8.73 -2.37 -10.04
N ALA A 65 8.86 -1.09 -9.68
CA ALA A 65 9.36 -0.69 -8.37
C ALA A 65 8.45 -1.20 -7.24
N ALA A 66 7.13 -1.13 -7.42
CA ALA A 66 6.16 -1.64 -6.45
C ALA A 66 6.37 -3.14 -6.18
N GLY A 67 6.55 -3.95 -7.24
CA GLY A 67 6.84 -5.36 -7.13
C GLY A 67 8.14 -5.65 -6.39
N TRP A 68 9.23 -4.96 -6.77
CA TRP A 68 10.54 -5.12 -6.13
C TRP A 68 10.52 -4.79 -4.64
N ILE A 69 9.91 -3.65 -4.27
CA ILE A 69 9.80 -3.19 -2.88
C ILE A 69 8.93 -4.15 -2.05
N SER A 70 7.79 -4.59 -2.61
CA SER A 70 6.89 -5.55 -1.97
C SER A 70 7.58 -6.87 -1.64
N GLU A 71 8.44 -7.37 -2.54
CA GLU A 71 9.20 -8.60 -2.29
C GLU A 71 10.27 -8.41 -1.22
N LYS A 72 11.00 -7.28 -1.23
CA LYS A 72 12.01 -6.99 -0.20
C LYS A 72 11.40 -6.75 1.18
N ALA A 73 10.21 -6.17 1.28
CA ALA A 73 9.53 -5.95 2.56
C ALA A 73 9.04 -7.25 3.24
N LYS A 74 9.06 -8.40 2.54
CA LYS A 74 8.70 -9.71 3.09
C LYS A 74 9.89 -10.48 3.65
N GLN A 75 11.11 -10.13 3.25
CA GLN A 75 12.37 -10.77 3.70
C GLN A 75 12.87 -10.10 4.98
#